data_AF-D1B9X2-F1
#
_entry.id   AF-D1B9X2-F1
#
_cell.length_a   1.000
_cell.length_b   1.000
_cell.length_c   1.000
_cell.angle_alpha   90.00
_cell.angle_beta   90.00
_cell.angle_gamma   90.00
#
_symmetry.space_group_name_H-M   'P 1'
#
loop_
_entity.id
_entity.type
_entity.pdbx_description
1 polymer ?
#
loop_
_entity_poly.entity_id
_entity_poly.type
_entity_poly.pdbx_seq_one_letter_code
_entity_poly.pdbx_strand_id
1 'polypeptide(L)'
;MGLKHLPAPTAIIVGLLSFVCLSFTPGPALGSEDEVLFSIRIPLEVGDTVTVASPDGKIKQVGRVVALPDRTRWPSYTATKWGRPGTVAASAVNAIHLLVGLENGKGRTMSLTPANTIAPAAGPGASVVIDSPAGEGIFGAWAPAVGNPVFVVRPGGDIAPLSNGNLPSPGDTLEISVTSSSMPYLVEIENRPGGRVFAYYSSYRTEVIGRVLRPVQGVGRFEGTLFQEVGRIRANHPGVIDVSTSPDGQIGGFQIVPWEHSRSPEMLNLWNMTQWMVIAPEDGESPLGGTPPLFQGGLVPGPASSESLWDIWSTYGRRPLVMCRLNGGPWVRLPVATGRDDLALKDLTHIRIYFPTHQEPLSN
;
A
#
# COMPACT_ATOMS: atom_id res chain seq x y z
N MET A 1 29.62 14.60 -95.81
CA MET A 1 28.93 13.62 -94.93
C MET A 1 29.80 13.48 -93.70
N GLY A 2 29.63 14.38 -92.73
CA GLY A 2 30.65 14.68 -91.72
C GLY A 2 30.03 15.04 -90.38
N LEU A 3 30.77 14.63 -89.34
CA LEU A 3 30.70 14.97 -87.91
C LEU A 3 29.41 15.65 -87.41
N LYS A 4 28.63 14.91 -86.62
CA LYS A 4 27.60 15.48 -85.75
C LYS A 4 28.21 15.84 -84.40
N HIS A 5 28.01 17.10 -84.04
CA HIS A 5 28.39 17.77 -82.81
C HIS A 5 27.80 17.15 -81.54
N LEU A 6 28.62 17.13 -80.48
CA LEU A 6 28.18 17.17 -79.06
C LEU A 6 27.55 18.56 -78.78
N PRO A 7 26.57 18.66 -77.85
CA PRO A 7 26.97 19.09 -76.51
C PRO A 7 26.15 18.55 -75.31
N ALA A 8 26.85 18.58 -74.18
CA ALA A 8 26.45 18.84 -72.79
C ALA A 8 25.57 17.80 -72.03
N PRO A 9 26.09 17.22 -70.93
CA PRO A 9 25.26 16.56 -69.92
C PRO A 9 24.57 17.60 -69.03
N THR A 10 23.26 17.45 -68.89
CA THR A 10 22.43 18.19 -67.91
C THR A 10 22.91 17.84 -66.50
N ALA A 11 23.40 18.82 -65.77
CA ALA A 11 23.71 18.69 -64.35
C ALA A 11 22.41 18.41 -63.58
N ILE A 12 22.29 17.21 -63.01
CA ILE A 12 21.26 16.91 -62.00
C ILE A 12 21.73 17.57 -60.70
N ILE A 13 21.09 18.68 -60.35
CA ILE A 13 21.20 19.29 -59.03
C ILE A 13 20.50 18.34 -58.05
N VAL A 14 21.28 17.53 -57.33
CA VAL A 14 20.83 16.84 -56.12
C VAL A 14 20.74 17.91 -55.04
N GLY A 15 19.55 18.50 -54.89
CA GLY A 15 19.23 19.37 -53.76
C GLY A 15 19.27 18.56 -52.48
N LEU A 16 20.31 18.76 -51.67
CA LEU A 16 20.39 18.23 -50.31
C LEU A 16 19.34 18.97 -49.46
N LEU A 17 18.13 18.42 -49.37
CA LEU A 17 17.16 18.82 -48.36
C LEU A 17 17.67 18.30 -47.02
N SER A 18 18.40 19.15 -46.31
CA SER A 18 18.70 18.98 -44.89
C SER A 18 17.39 19.06 -44.12
N PHE A 19 16.73 17.92 -43.93
CA PHE A 19 15.73 17.75 -42.89
C PHE A 19 16.45 17.92 -41.55
N VAL A 20 16.34 19.12 -40.98
CA VAL A 20 16.60 19.32 -39.56
C VAL A 20 15.49 18.57 -38.83
N CYS A 21 15.74 17.29 -38.52
CA CYS A 21 15.00 16.59 -37.48
C CYS A 21 15.31 17.33 -36.18
N LEU A 22 14.42 18.26 -35.80
CA LEU A 22 14.28 18.68 -34.42
C LEU A 22 13.92 17.42 -33.64
N SER A 23 14.95 16.77 -33.11
CA SER A 23 14.83 15.77 -32.08
C SER A 23 14.17 16.44 -30.88
N PHE A 24 12.84 16.41 -30.83
CA PHE A 24 12.12 16.59 -29.59
C PHE A 24 12.53 15.40 -28.72
N THR A 25 13.59 15.56 -27.94
CA THR A 25 13.81 14.71 -26.79
C THR A 25 12.62 14.99 -25.88
N PRO A 26 11.71 14.04 -25.63
CA PRO A 26 10.77 14.21 -24.54
C PRO A 26 11.64 14.45 -23.31
N GLY A 27 11.54 15.64 -22.73
CA GLY A 27 12.08 15.88 -21.40
C GLY A 27 11.50 14.82 -20.47
N PRO A 28 12.22 14.41 -19.42
CA PRO A 28 11.60 13.59 -18.39
C PRO A 28 10.30 14.28 -18.01
N ALA A 29 9.18 13.55 -18.13
CA ALA A 29 7.95 14.02 -17.53
C ALA A 29 8.32 14.34 -16.08
N LEU A 30 8.20 15.61 -15.69
CA LEU A 30 8.20 16.00 -14.30
C LEU A 30 7.06 15.20 -13.69
N GLY A 31 7.39 14.06 -13.08
CA GLY A 31 6.45 13.34 -12.23
C GLY A 31 5.97 14.38 -11.22
N SER A 32 4.66 14.50 -11.07
CA SER A 32 4.09 15.28 -9.97
C SER A 32 4.79 14.78 -8.70
N GLU A 33 5.55 15.65 -8.02
CA GLU A 33 6.05 15.32 -6.70
C GLU A 33 4.80 14.99 -5.86
N ASP A 34 4.73 13.76 -5.34
CA ASP A 34 3.58 13.34 -4.53
C ASP A 34 3.45 14.34 -3.36
N GLU A 35 2.32 15.03 -3.28
CA GLU A 35 2.08 16.05 -2.26
C GLU A 35 2.10 15.41 -0.86
N VAL A 36 2.86 15.99 0.08
CA VAL A 36 2.90 15.51 1.46
C VAL A 36 1.59 15.90 2.15
N LEU A 37 0.80 14.89 2.52
CA LEU A 37 -0.46 15.06 3.26
C LEU A 37 -0.22 15.31 4.75
N PHE A 38 0.72 14.61 5.36
CA PHE A 38 1.12 14.85 6.75
C PHE A 38 2.43 14.14 7.04
N SER A 39 3.12 14.55 8.11
CA SER A 39 4.31 13.85 8.59
C SER A 39 4.09 13.27 9.97
N ILE A 40 4.53 12.02 10.16
CA ILE A 40 4.53 11.33 11.46
C ILE A 40 5.94 11.41 12.02
N ARG A 41 6.10 11.95 13.23
CA ARG A 41 7.39 12.05 13.92
C ARG A 41 7.39 11.18 15.18
N ILE A 42 8.36 10.28 15.24
CA ILE A 42 8.52 9.29 16.31
C ILE A 42 9.93 9.46 16.89
N PRO A 43 10.08 10.18 18.02
CA PRO A 43 11.36 10.32 18.70
C PRO A 43 11.85 8.96 19.21
N LEU A 44 13.14 8.66 19.09
CA LEU A 44 13.74 7.43 19.62
C LEU A 44 14.18 7.66 21.06
N GLU A 45 13.23 8.07 21.90
CA GLU A 45 13.44 8.32 23.32
C GLU A 45 12.21 7.85 24.10
N VAL A 46 12.41 7.08 25.16
CA VAL A 46 11.28 6.55 25.96
C VAL A 46 10.64 7.68 26.75
N GLY A 47 9.31 7.79 26.69
CA GLY A 47 8.52 8.85 27.29
C GLY A 47 8.16 9.97 26.32
N ASP A 48 8.90 10.09 25.21
CA ASP A 48 8.71 11.15 24.24
C ASP A 48 7.44 10.97 23.41
N THR A 49 6.94 12.11 22.92
CA THR A 49 5.65 12.19 22.26
C THR A 49 5.77 11.87 20.78
N VAL A 50 4.92 10.95 20.31
CA VAL A 50 4.72 10.73 18.88
C VAL A 50 3.72 11.77 18.38
N THR A 51 4.10 12.51 17.35
CA THR A 51 3.29 13.62 16.82
C THR A 51 3.02 13.48 15.33
N VAL A 52 1.91 14.05 14.88
CA VAL A 52 1.61 14.23 13.46
C VAL A 52 1.49 15.71 13.15
N ALA A 53 2.18 16.17 12.10
CA ALA A 53 2.00 17.51 11.55
C ALA A 53 1.09 17.44 10.33
N SER A 54 -0.06 18.11 10.44
CA SER A 54 -1.12 18.16 9.41
C SER A 54 -0.79 19.23 8.34
N PRO A 55 -1.46 19.23 7.17
CA PRO A 55 -1.22 20.25 6.13
C PRO A 55 -1.44 21.68 6.62
N ASP A 56 -2.37 21.88 7.56
CA ASP A 56 -2.71 23.18 8.15
C ASP A 56 -1.68 23.66 9.21
N GLY A 57 -0.56 22.94 9.36
CA GLY A 57 0.50 23.23 10.32
C GLY A 57 0.18 22.80 11.75
N LYS A 58 -1.01 22.23 12.03
CA LYS A 58 -1.34 21.75 13.37
C LYS A 58 -0.60 20.47 13.70
N ILE A 59 -0.03 20.45 14.89
CA ILE A 59 0.63 19.29 15.48
C ILE A 59 -0.35 18.59 16.41
N LYS A 60 -0.60 17.31 16.17
CA LYS A 60 -1.43 16.44 17.02
C LYS A 60 -0.55 15.39 17.68
N GLN A 61 -0.70 15.22 19.00
CA GLN A 61 -0.14 14.08 19.71
C GLN A 61 -0.96 12.82 19.40
N VAL A 62 -0.29 11.74 19.02
CA VAL A 62 -0.92 10.46 18.63
C VAL A 62 -0.35 9.25 19.38
N GLY A 63 0.47 9.48 20.40
CA GLY A 63 1.00 8.46 21.29
C GLY A 63 2.24 8.91 22.04
N ARG A 64 2.85 8.00 22.78
CA ARG A 64 4.19 8.16 23.39
C ARG A 64 5.03 6.91 23.16
N VAL A 65 6.33 7.06 23.03
CA VAL A 65 7.24 5.92 22.92
C VAL A 65 7.41 5.28 24.29
N VAL A 66 7.19 3.97 24.40
CA VAL A 66 7.31 3.22 25.67
C VAL A 66 8.47 2.24 25.66
N ALA A 67 8.94 1.83 24.49
CA ALA A 67 10.14 1.01 24.35
C ALA A 67 10.79 1.23 22.98
N LEU A 68 12.11 1.07 22.94
CA LEU A 68 12.91 1.15 21.73
C LEU A 68 13.32 -0.26 21.25
N PRO A 69 13.56 -0.44 19.95
CA PRO A 69 14.08 -1.70 19.43
C PRO A 69 15.53 -1.91 19.89
N ASP A 70 15.88 -3.15 20.25
CA ASP A 70 17.27 -3.57 20.50
C ASP A 70 17.95 -4.12 19.23
N ARG A 71 17.16 -4.44 18.21
CA ARG A 71 17.62 -5.06 16.96
C ARG A 71 16.68 -4.76 15.79
N THR A 72 17.14 -5.05 14.59
CA THR A 72 16.26 -5.22 13.42
C THR A 72 15.92 -6.69 13.21
N ARG A 73 14.75 -6.99 12.65
CA ARG A 73 14.36 -8.36 12.29
C ARG A 73 14.93 -8.74 10.92
N TRP A 74 15.77 -9.77 10.87
CA TRP A 74 16.20 -10.43 9.63
C TRP A 74 16.29 -11.96 9.84
N PRO A 75 15.78 -12.79 8.90
CA PRO A 75 14.88 -12.39 7.83
C PRO A 75 13.53 -11.93 8.38
N SER A 76 12.93 -10.92 7.73
CA SER A 76 11.53 -10.56 7.96
C SER A 76 10.58 -11.46 7.17
N TYR A 77 9.27 -11.18 7.20
CA TYR A 77 8.27 -11.95 6.46
C TYR A 77 8.53 -11.89 4.94
N THR A 78 8.23 -12.97 4.22
CA THR A 78 8.66 -13.20 2.83
C THR A 78 8.33 -12.05 1.89
N ALA A 79 7.13 -11.47 2.03
CA ALA A 79 6.67 -10.42 1.14
C ALA A 79 7.49 -9.12 1.18
N THR A 80 8.29 -8.90 2.24
CA THR A 80 9.20 -7.75 2.33
C THR A 80 10.20 -7.66 1.18
N LYS A 81 10.50 -8.78 0.50
CA LYS A 81 11.41 -8.79 -0.67
C LYS A 81 10.88 -7.98 -1.87
N TRP A 82 9.56 -7.76 -1.94
CA TRP A 82 8.92 -6.94 -2.96
C TRP A 82 8.75 -5.48 -2.53
N GLY A 83 9.13 -5.13 -1.29
CA GLY A 83 9.09 -3.76 -0.80
C GLY A 83 10.32 -2.95 -1.21
N ARG A 84 10.21 -1.63 -1.10
CA ARG A 84 11.31 -0.68 -1.33
C ARG A 84 12.02 -0.32 -0.01
N PRO A 85 13.33 -0.53 0.16
CA PRO A 85 14.06 -0.05 1.32
C PRO A 85 13.89 1.46 1.57
N GLY A 86 13.91 1.87 2.83
CA GLY A 86 13.66 3.26 3.24
C GLY A 86 12.19 3.66 3.18
N THR A 87 11.26 2.70 3.13
CA THR A 87 9.82 2.95 3.09
C THR A 87 9.04 2.06 4.05
N VAL A 88 7.78 2.39 4.26
CA VAL A 88 6.81 1.52 4.95
C VAL A 88 6.58 0.26 4.11
N ALA A 89 6.93 -0.91 4.63
CA ALA A 89 6.67 -2.21 4.02
C ALA A 89 5.32 -2.82 4.42
N ALA A 90 4.74 -2.45 5.55
CA ALA A 90 3.38 -2.84 5.89
C ALA A 90 2.70 -1.79 6.75
N SER A 91 1.41 -1.63 6.53
CA SER A 91 0.53 -0.81 7.34
C SER A 91 -0.61 -1.67 7.85
N ALA A 92 -0.74 -1.82 9.17
CA ALA A 92 -1.77 -2.62 9.80
C ALA A 92 -2.19 -2.04 11.15
N VAL A 93 -3.40 -2.39 11.59
CA VAL A 93 -3.96 -1.99 12.89
C VAL A 93 -3.11 -2.42 14.09
N ASN A 94 -2.29 -3.46 13.94
CA ASN A 94 -1.50 -4.04 15.02
C ASN A 94 0.02 -3.89 14.84
N ALA A 95 0.50 -3.37 13.71
CA ALA A 95 1.90 -3.07 13.47
C ALA A 95 2.11 -2.25 12.18
N ILE A 96 3.15 -1.42 12.17
CA ILE A 96 3.73 -0.87 10.94
C ILE A 96 5.13 -1.48 10.79
N HIS A 97 5.45 -1.98 9.60
CA HIS A 97 6.79 -2.48 9.31
C HIS A 97 7.53 -1.49 8.40
N LEU A 98 8.74 -1.09 8.80
CA LEU A 98 9.64 -0.21 8.07
C LEU A 98 10.74 -1.06 7.44
N LEU A 99 10.91 -0.97 6.12
CA LEU A 99 11.92 -1.76 5.42
C LEU A 99 13.26 -1.05 5.47
N VAL A 100 14.20 -1.61 6.21
CA VAL A 100 15.55 -1.07 6.37
C VAL A 100 16.41 -1.41 5.14
N GLY A 101 16.27 -2.63 4.62
CA GLY A 101 17.10 -3.10 3.54
C GLY A 101 16.71 -4.49 3.05
N LEU A 102 17.31 -4.89 1.93
CA LEU A 102 17.26 -6.25 1.42
C LEU A 102 18.63 -6.89 1.61
N GLU A 103 18.65 -8.09 2.17
CA GLU A 103 19.87 -8.86 2.42
C GLU A 103 19.59 -10.31 2.02
N ASN A 104 20.39 -10.81 1.07
CA ASN A 104 20.25 -12.16 0.49
C ASN A 104 18.82 -12.44 -0.05
N GLY A 105 18.22 -11.45 -0.70
CA GLY A 105 16.87 -11.55 -1.27
C GLY A 105 15.74 -11.57 -0.24
N LYS A 106 16.03 -11.27 1.03
CA LYS A 106 15.05 -11.20 2.13
C LYS A 106 15.06 -9.81 2.76
N GLY A 107 13.91 -9.32 3.18
CA GLY A 107 13.83 -8.02 3.84
C GLY A 107 14.35 -8.06 5.27
N ARG A 108 14.92 -6.94 5.69
CA ARG A 108 15.27 -6.60 7.07
C ARG A 108 14.37 -5.46 7.51
N THR A 109 13.66 -5.62 8.62
CA THR A 109 12.66 -4.63 9.06
C THR A 109 12.89 -4.16 10.49
N MET A 110 12.57 -2.90 10.73
CA MET A 110 12.24 -2.34 12.04
C MET A 110 10.72 -2.15 12.08
N SER A 111 10.08 -2.28 13.23
CA SER A 111 8.62 -2.14 13.32
C SER A 111 8.20 -1.06 14.30
N LEU A 112 6.95 -0.62 14.16
CA LEU A 112 6.23 0.16 15.16
C LEU A 112 5.07 -0.72 15.64
N THR A 113 4.86 -0.83 16.94
CA THR A 113 3.74 -1.61 17.50
C THR A 113 3.00 -0.84 18.57
N PRO A 114 1.68 -1.02 18.69
CA PRO A 114 0.92 -0.51 19.83
C PRO A 114 1.36 -1.25 21.11
N ALA A 115 1.38 -0.56 22.24
CA ALA A 115 1.67 -1.14 23.55
C ALA A 115 0.61 -2.18 23.96
N ASN A 116 -0.65 -1.93 23.59
CA ASN A 116 -1.79 -2.78 23.89
C ASN A 116 -2.23 -3.55 22.64
N THR A 117 -1.66 -4.74 22.41
CA THR A 117 -2.09 -5.67 21.35
C THR A 117 -1.89 -7.11 21.77
N ILE A 118 -2.78 -8.00 21.33
CA ILE A 118 -2.69 -9.44 21.60
C ILE A 118 -1.91 -10.21 20.53
N ALA A 119 -1.57 -9.56 19.42
CA ALA A 119 -0.91 -10.17 18.27
C ALA A 119 0.09 -9.18 17.66
N PRO A 120 1.19 -8.86 18.37
CA PRO A 120 2.23 -8.01 17.80
C PRO A 120 2.87 -8.73 16.62
N ALA A 121 2.70 -8.19 15.41
CA ALA A 121 3.25 -8.79 14.18
C ALA A 121 4.78 -8.57 14.05
N ALA A 122 5.40 -7.91 15.02
CA ALA A 122 6.84 -7.70 15.09
C ALA A 122 7.56 -8.86 15.81
N GLY A 123 8.80 -9.14 15.40
CA GLY A 123 9.66 -10.05 16.15
C GLY A 123 10.06 -9.44 17.51
N PRO A 124 10.32 -10.23 18.56
CA PRO A 124 10.75 -9.71 19.86
C PRO A 124 11.95 -8.77 19.74
N GLY A 125 11.89 -7.61 20.41
CA GLY A 125 12.95 -6.60 20.42
C GLY A 125 13.10 -5.80 19.12
N ALA A 126 12.31 -6.07 18.08
CA ALA A 126 12.46 -5.44 16.77
C ALA A 126 11.50 -4.26 16.51
N SER A 127 10.91 -3.70 17.56
CA SER A 127 9.89 -2.64 17.45
C SER A 127 10.11 -1.47 18.39
N VAL A 128 9.86 -0.26 17.89
CA VAL A 128 9.46 0.87 18.74
C VAL A 128 8.04 0.59 19.20
N VAL A 129 7.82 0.57 20.51
CA VAL A 129 6.49 0.36 21.08
C VAL A 129 5.90 1.73 21.42
N ILE A 130 4.66 1.95 21.01
CA ILE A 130 3.97 3.23 21.16
C ILE A 130 2.70 3.03 21.99
N ASP A 131 2.51 3.87 23.00
CA ASP A 131 1.29 3.97 23.79
C ASP A 131 0.15 4.58 22.97
N SER A 132 -0.43 3.74 22.11
CA SER A 132 -1.64 3.98 21.33
C SER A 132 -2.38 2.65 21.22
N PRO A 133 -3.71 2.63 21.26
CA PRO A 133 -4.48 1.43 20.96
C PRO A 133 -4.19 0.92 19.55
N ALA A 134 -4.29 -0.40 19.37
CA ALA A 134 -4.32 -1.00 18.04
C ALA A 134 -5.55 -0.48 17.26
N GLY A 135 -5.35 -0.17 15.98
CA GLY A 135 -6.41 0.40 15.12
C GLY A 135 -6.69 1.90 15.32
N GLU A 136 -5.96 2.57 16.21
CA GLU A 136 -6.05 4.03 16.44
C GLU A 136 -4.69 4.72 16.24
N GLY A 137 -4.68 6.05 16.20
CA GLY A 137 -3.49 6.88 16.07
C GLY A 137 -2.77 6.57 14.77
N ILE A 138 -1.46 6.29 14.84
CA ILE A 138 -0.68 5.89 13.66
C ILE A 138 -1.02 4.46 13.20
N PHE A 139 -1.80 3.67 13.94
CA PHE A 139 -2.27 2.36 13.52
C PHE A 139 -3.69 2.41 12.92
N GLY A 140 -4.33 3.58 12.94
CA GLY A 140 -5.67 3.84 12.43
C GLY A 140 -5.71 5.08 11.54
N ALA A 141 -6.27 6.17 12.05
CA ALA A 141 -6.52 7.40 11.30
C ALA A 141 -5.27 7.99 10.63
N TRP A 142 -4.12 7.92 11.31
CA TRP A 142 -2.85 8.47 10.85
C TRP A 142 -1.92 7.42 10.28
N ALA A 143 -2.42 6.22 9.95
CA ALA A 143 -1.59 5.17 9.41
C ALA A 143 -0.99 5.56 8.06
N PRO A 144 0.33 5.38 7.85
CA PRO A 144 0.96 5.59 6.56
C PRO A 144 0.59 4.46 5.60
N ALA A 145 0.63 4.72 4.30
CA ALA A 145 0.46 3.69 3.28
C ALA A 145 1.79 2.96 3.00
N VAL A 146 1.69 1.75 2.45
CA VAL A 146 2.86 1.00 1.98
C VAL A 146 3.59 1.81 0.91
N GLY A 147 4.91 1.94 1.04
CA GLY A 147 5.74 2.72 0.12
C GLY A 147 5.95 4.17 0.53
N ASN A 148 5.27 4.70 1.56
CA ASN A 148 5.60 6.04 2.07
C ASN A 148 7.05 6.06 2.61
N PRO A 149 7.83 7.10 2.28
CA PRO A 149 9.24 7.20 2.66
C PRO A 149 9.42 7.39 4.16
N VAL A 150 10.53 6.86 4.66
CA VAL A 150 10.92 6.89 6.08
C VAL A 150 12.33 7.46 6.19
N PHE A 151 12.50 8.44 7.05
CA PHE A 151 13.75 9.16 7.27
C PHE A 151 14.19 9.04 8.73
N VAL A 152 15.50 9.09 8.94
CA VAL A 152 16.12 9.30 10.25
C VAL A 152 16.58 10.75 10.30
N VAL A 153 16.05 11.48 11.27
CA VAL A 153 16.39 12.87 11.59
C VAL A 153 17.30 12.86 12.81
N ARG A 154 18.53 13.35 12.65
CA ARG A 154 19.53 13.44 13.74
C ARG A 154 19.27 14.69 14.60
N PRO A 155 19.76 14.74 15.86
CA PRO A 155 19.65 15.94 16.70
C PRO A 155 20.19 17.23 16.08
N GLY A 156 21.20 17.12 15.21
CA GLY A 156 21.77 18.26 14.46
C GLY A 156 20.94 18.74 13.27
N GLY A 157 19.83 18.06 12.95
CA GLY A 157 18.96 18.38 11.82
C GLY A 157 19.29 17.64 10.52
N ASP A 158 20.33 16.80 10.50
CA ASP A 158 20.64 15.96 9.33
C ASP A 158 19.51 14.95 9.08
N ILE A 159 19.03 14.90 7.85
CA ILE A 159 17.95 14.01 7.41
C ILE A 159 18.49 13.06 6.35
N ALA A 160 18.34 11.76 6.57
CA ALA A 160 18.69 10.75 5.58
C ALA A 160 17.69 9.58 5.58
N PRO A 161 17.45 8.92 4.44
CA PRO A 161 16.54 7.77 4.38
C PRO A 161 16.94 6.67 5.35
N LEU A 162 15.95 5.99 5.93
CA LEU A 162 16.17 4.78 6.71
C LEU A 162 16.86 3.73 5.84
N SER A 163 18.00 3.21 6.30
CA SER A 163 18.74 2.16 5.57
C SER A 163 19.60 1.32 6.51
N ASN A 164 20.18 0.23 6.00
CA ASN A 164 21.16 -0.57 6.76
C ASN A 164 22.35 0.25 7.26
N GLY A 165 22.79 1.25 6.49
CA GLY A 165 23.87 2.17 6.87
C GLY A 165 23.43 3.39 7.67
N ASN A 166 22.12 3.57 7.84
CA ASN A 166 21.53 4.71 8.54
C ASN A 166 20.37 4.22 9.43
N LEU A 167 20.69 3.36 10.39
CA LEU A 167 19.77 2.97 11.43
C LEU A 167 19.60 4.10 12.45
N PRO A 168 18.38 4.31 12.97
CA PRO A 168 18.14 5.28 14.03
C PRO A 168 18.68 4.74 15.37
N SER A 169 19.16 5.66 16.20
CA SER A 169 19.69 5.44 17.54
C SER A 169 18.89 6.26 18.55
N PRO A 170 19.04 6.00 19.87
CA PRO A 170 18.46 6.86 20.88
C PRO A 170 18.81 8.34 20.69
N GLY A 171 17.82 9.21 20.77
CA GLY A 171 17.94 10.66 20.51
C GLY A 171 17.67 11.08 19.06
N ASP A 172 17.66 10.15 18.09
CA ASP A 172 17.19 10.45 16.73
C ASP A 172 15.65 10.55 16.68
N THR A 173 15.10 10.98 15.56
CA THR A 173 13.67 10.90 15.26
C THR A 173 13.45 10.13 13.96
N LEU A 174 12.54 9.17 13.97
CA LEU A 174 11.98 8.59 12.75
C LEU A 174 10.89 9.51 12.22
N GLU A 175 10.99 9.90 10.95
CA GLU A 175 9.97 10.68 10.26
C GLU A 175 9.39 9.88 9.09
N ILE A 176 8.08 9.78 9.02
CA ILE A 176 7.35 9.16 7.89
C ILE A 176 6.60 10.27 7.16
N SER A 177 6.94 10.51 5.91
CA SER A 177 6.20 11.47 5.08
C SER A 177 5.05 10.74 4.38
N VAL A 178 3.81 11.01 4.81
CA VAL A 178 2.63 10.43 4.19
C VAL A 178 2.24 11.28 3.00
N THR A 179 2.35 10.71 1.81
CA THR A 179 2.11 11.41 0.55
C THR A 179 0.80 10.99 -0.09
N SER A 180 0.19 11.89 -0.86
CA SER A 180 -0.89 11.55 -1.77
C SER A 180 -0.28 11.01 -3.06
N SER A 181 -0.46 9.71 -3.31
CA SER A 181 -0.13 9.12 -4.60
C SER A 181 -1.38 9.06 -5.48
N SER A 182 -1.19 9.17 -6.79
CA SER A 182 -2.27 8.97 -7.77
C SER A 182 -2.76 7.52 -7.73
N MET A 183 -3.83 7.29 -6.97
CA MET A 183 -4.45 5.98 -6.78
C MET A 183 -5.83 5.96 -7.46
N PRO A 184 -6.33 4.79 -7.88
CA PRO A 184 -7.72 4.68 -8.29
C PRO A 184 -8.62 5.06 -7.12
N TYR A 185 -9.78 5.67 -7.37
CA TYR A 185 -10.77 5.87 -6.30
C TYR A 185 -11.48 4.55 -5.97
N LEU A 186 -11.42 3.58 -6.89
CA LEU A 186 -12.10 2.29 -6.77
C LEU A 186 -11.37 1.17 -7.49
N VAL A 187 -11.31 0.00 -6.84
CA VAL A 187 -11.03 -1.28 -7.51
C VAL A 187 -12.24 -2.21 -7.43
N GLU A 188 -12.60 -2.85 -8.54
CA GLU A 188 -13.64 -3.86 -8.63
C GLU A 188 -13.05 -5.20 -9.06
N ILE A 189 -13.44 -6.28 -8.38
CA ILE A 189 -12.93 -7.63 -8.63
C ILE A 189 -14.11 -8.57 -8.90
N GLU A 190 -14.11 -9.23 -10.06
CA GLU A 190 -15.01 -10.34 -10.33
C GLU A 190 -14.52 -11.59 -9.57
N ASN A 191 -15.24 -12.03 -8.53
CA ASN A 191 -14.85 -13.14 -7.67
C ASN A 191 -15.16 -14.51 -8.30
N ARG A 192 -14.43 -14.86 -9.35
CA ARG A 192 -14.50 -16.15 -10.04
C ARG A 192 -13.17 -16.45 -10.73
N PRO A 193 -12.83 -17.70 -11.05
CA PRO A 193 -11.68 -18.01 -11.88
C PRO A 193 -11.73 -17.24 -13.21
N GLY A 194 -10.62 -16.59 -13.56
CA GLY A 194 -10.48 -15.73 -14.74
C GLY A 194 -11.22 -14.38 -14.64
N GLY A 195 -11.84 -14.07 -13.50
CA GLY A 195 -12.52 -12.81 -13.26
C GLY A 195 -11.58 -11.61 -13.35
N ARG A 196 -12.03 -10.50 -13.93
CA ARG A 196 -11.22 -9.30 -14.12
C ARG A 196 -11.12 -8.47 -12.84
N VAL A 197 -9.99 -7.79 -12.69
CA VAL A 197 -9.76 -6.77 -11.67
C VAL A 197 -9.66 -5.43 -12.36
N PHE A 198 -10.62 -4.54 -12.11
CA PHE A 198 -10.70 -3.21 -12.70
C PHE A 198 -10.24 -2.15 -11.70
N ALA A 199 -9.41 -1.21 -12.15
CA ALA A 199 -9.10 0.02 -11.43
C ALA A 199 -9.77 1.21 -12.13
N TYR A 200 -10.46 2.06 -11.35
CA TYR A 200 -11.13 3.26 -11.84
C TYR A 200 -10.45 4.50 -11.24
N TYR A 201 -10.01 5.39 -12.11
CA TYR A 201 -9.30 6.63 -11.74
C TYR A 201 -10.21 7.85 -11.92
N SER A 202 -9.93 8.91 -11.17
CA SER A 202 -10.66 10.19 -11.26
C SER A 202 -10.56 10.85 -12.64
N SER A 203 -9.53 10.50 -13.42
CA SER A 203 -9.35 10.91 -14.82
C SER A 203 -10.29 10.22 -15.82
N TYR A 204 -11.33 9.52 -15.33
CA TYR A 204 -12.22 8.65 -16.13
C TYR A 204 -11.53 7.45 -16.79
N ARG A 205 -10.25 7.25 -16.51
CA ARG A 205 -9.48 6.09 -16.96
C ARG A 205 -9.93 4.84 -16.21
N THR A 206 -10.19 3.77 -16.96
CA THR A 206 -10.46 2.43 -16.42
C THR A 206 -9.43 1.46 -16.98
N GLU A 207 -8.81 0.67 -16.11
CA GLU A 207 -7.78 -0.30 -16.48
C GLU A 207 -8.11 -1.68 -15.92
N VAL A 208 -7.83 -2.74 -16.69
CA VAL A 208 -7.76 -4.10 -16.15
C VAL A 208 -6.35 -4.28 -15.60
N ILE A 209 -6.25 -4.44 -14.27
CA ILE A 209 -4.96 -4.50 -13.57
C ILE A 209 -4.59 -5.91 -13.11
N GLY A 210 -5.46 -6.89 -13.41
CA GLY A 210 -5.20 -8.28 -13.04
C GLY A 210 -6.40 -9.20 -13.27
N ARG A 211 -6.19 -10.47 -12.94
CA ARG A 211 -7.20 -11.53 -13.04
C ARG A 211 -7.19 -12.41 -11.80
N VAL A 212 -8.38 -12.83 -11.37
CA VAL A 212 -8.56 -13.75 -10.26
C VAL A 212 -8.21 -15.16 -10.72
N LEU A 213 -7.15 -15.73 -10.15
CA LEU A 213 -6.82 -17.14 -10.32
C LEU A 213 -7.65 -18.01 -9.38
N ARG A 214 -7.79 -17.55 -8.14
CA ARG A 214 -8.53 -18.24 -7.09
C ARG A 214 -9.52 -17.28 -6.44
N PRO A 215 -10.84 -17.55 -6.49
CA PRO A 215 -11.82 -16.74 -5.78
C PRO A 215 -11.78 -16.99 -4.27
N VAL A 216 -12.29 -16.03 -3.49
CA VAL A 216 -12.59 -16.24 -2.08
C VAL A 216 -13.99 -16.84 -1.94
N GLN A 217 -14.18 -17.76 -1.00
CA GLN A 217 -15.47 -18.39 -0.69
C GLN A 217 -15.76 -18.49 0.81
N GLY A 218 -14.73 -18.34 1.65
CA GLY A 218 -14.86 -18.44 3.10
C GLY A 218 -14.09 -17.35 3.83
N VAL A 219 -14.10 -17.46 5.16
CA VAL A 219 -13.37 -16.57 6.08
C VAL A 219 -12.49 -17.39 7.00
N GLY A 220 -11.39 -16.79 7.47
CA GLY A 220 -10.42 -17.39 8.36
C GLY A 220 -10.14 -16.54 9.60
N ARG A 221 -9.33 -17.13 10.51
CA ARG A 221 -8.89 -16.49 11.75
C ARG A 221 -7.65 -15.63 11.52
N PHE A 222 -7.86 -14.39 11.09
CA PHE A 222 -6.79 -13.40 10.93
C PHE A 222 -6.76 -12.48 12.15
N GLU A 223 -5.90 -12.72 13.12
CA GLU A 223 -5.95 -12.11 14.47
C GLU A 223 -6.06 -10.58 14.47
N GLY A 224 -5.40 -9.90 13.53
CA GLY A 224 -5.49 -8.43 13.41
C GLY A 224 -6.89 -7.90 13.14
N THR A 225 -7.83 -8.72 12.64
CA THR A 225 -9.23 -8.34 12.45
C THR A 225 -9.96 -8.02 13.75
N LEU A 226 -9.41 -8.42 14.91
CA LEU A 226 -9.96 -8.06 16.22
C LEU A 226 -10.12 -6.54 16.41
N PHE A 227 -9.26 -5.75 15.79
CA PHE A 227 -9.20 -4.29 15.95
C PHE A 227 -9.78 -3.54 14.74
N GLN A 228 -10.68 -4.18 13.99
CA GLN A 228 -11.20 -3.60 12.76
C GLN A 228 -12.62 -4.08 12.43
N GLU A 229 -13.44 -3.13 11.97
CA GLU A 229 -14.85 -3.37 11.63
C GLU A 229 -15.04 -4.10 10.30
N VAL A 230 -16.23 -4.68 10.14
CA VAL A 230 -16.70 -5.37 8.93
C VAL A 230 -16.53 -4.49 7.68
N GLY A 231 -15.94 -5.06 6.64
CA GLY A 231 -15.77 -4.40 5.35
C GLY A 231 -14.69 -3.33 5.36
N ARG A 232 -13.72 -3.43 6.25
CA ARG A 232 -12.56 -2.53 6.32
C ARG A 232 -11.27 -3.29 6.04
N ILE A 233 -10.28 -2.54 5.58
CA ILE A 233 -8.91 -3.03 5.44
C ILE A 233 -8.30 -3.04 6.83
N ARG A 234 -7.74 -4.17 7.28
CA ARG A 234 -7.01 -4.23 8.55
C ARG A 234 -5.49 -4.20 8.35
N ALA A 235 -5.02 -4.65 7.19
CA ALA A 235 -3.61 -4.61 6.81
C ALA A 235 -3.43 -4.52 5.29
N ASN A 236 -2.37 -3.83 4.88
CA ASN A 236 -1.82 -3.89 3.54
C ASN A 236 -0.29 -4.04 3.62
N HIS A 237 0.25 -4.89 2.76
CA HIS A 237 1.69 -5.05 2.53
C HIS A 237 1.93 -5.63 1.12
N PRO A 238 3.18 -5.72 0.62
CA PRO A 238 3.52 -6.20 -0.72
C PRO A 238 3.03 -7.59 -1.13
N GLY A 239 2.38 -8.34 -0.24
CA GLY A 239 1.91 -9.70 -0.51
C GLY A 239 0.48 -9.96 -0.04
N VAL A 240 -0.19 -9.01 0.62
CA VAL A 240 -1.52 -9.24 1.18
C VAL A 240 -2.26 -7.90 1.30
N ILE A 241 -3.54 -7.92 0.94
CA ILE A 241 -4.58 -7.06 1.50
C ILE A 241 -5.42 -7.93 2.43
N ASP A 242 -5.61 -7.52 3.68
CA ASP A 242 -6.42 -8.26 4.65
C ASP A 242 -7.69 -7.48 4.99
N VAL A 243 -8.84 -8.13 4.79
CA VAL A 243 -10.17 -7.54 4.90
C VAL A 243 -10.92 -8.18 6.07
N SER A 244 -11.43 -7.35 6.99
CA SER A 244 -12.25 -7.81 8.10
C SER A 244 -13.68 -8.12 7.65
N THR A 245 -14.21 -9.26 8.11
CA THR A 245 -15.64 -9.63 7.99
C THR A 245 -16.31 -9.73 9.36
N SER A 246 -15.56 -9.55 10.45
CA SER A 246 -16.07 -9.62 11.81
C SER A 246 -16.37 -8.23 12.38
N PRO A 247 -17.29 -8.12 13.36
CA PRO A 247 -17.43 -6.90 14.15
C PRO A 247 -16.14 -6.62 14.92
N ASP A 248 -15.95 -5.36 15.32
CA ASP A 248 -14.86 -4.97 16.22
C ASP A 248 -14.89 -5.81 17.52
N GLY A 249 -13.71 -6.19 18.01
CA GLY A 249 -13.56 -7.13 19.13
C GLY A 249 -13.78 -8.60 18.76
N GLN A 250 -13.98 -8.94 17.48
CA GLN A 250 -14.08 -10.33 17.01
C GLN A 250 -13.11 -10.59 15.86
N ILE A 251 -12.72 -11.86 15.69
CA ILE A 251 -11.77 -12.28 14.65
C ILE A 251 -12.53 -12.91 13.48
N GLY A 252 -12.25 -12.48 12.25
CA GLY A 252 -12.84 -13.02 11.03
C GLY A 252 -12.49 -12.17 9.82
N GLY A 253 -11.97 -12.78 8.76
CA GLY A 253 -11.65 -12.04 7.54
C GLY A 253 -11.22 -12.94 6.39
N PHE A 254 -10.80 -12.29 5.30
CA PHE A 254 -10.19 -12.95 4.15
C PHE A 254 -9.03 -12.11 3.63
N GLN A 255 -8.17 -12.73 2.84
CA GLN A 255 -7.00 -12.07 2.27
C GLN A 255 -7.02 -12.10 0.74
N ILE A 256 -6.57 -11.02 0.13
CA ILE A 256 -6.28 -10.93 -1.30
C ILE A 256 -4.76 -10.96 -1.43
N VAL A 257 -4.23 -11.89 -2.21
CA VAL A 257 -2.78 -12.10 -2.36
C VAL A 257 -2.37 -12.05 -3.82
N PRO A 258 -1.18 -11.51 -4.13
CA PRO A 258 -0.63 -11.56 -5.48
C PRO A 258 -0.09 -12.97 -5.74
N TRP A 259 -0.08 -13.34 -7.03
CA TRP A 259 0.37 -14.63 -7.51
C TRP A 259 1.75 -15.03 -6.99
N GLU A 260 2.70 -14.12 -6.93
CA GLU A 260 4.07 -14.39 -6.47
C GLU A 260 4.11 -14.79 -5.00
N HIS A 261 3.29 -14.14 -4.16
CA HIS A 261 3.19 -14.49 -2.75
C HIS A 261 2.50 -15.83 -2.56
N SER A 262 1.48 -16.13 -3.38
CA SER A 262 0.76 -17.40 -3.29
C SER A 262 1.63 -18.64 -3.55
N ARG A 263 2.81 -18.46 -4.13
CA ARG A 263 3.80 -19.50 -4.42
C ARG A 263 4.94 -19.57 -3.41
N SER A 264 4.93 -18.71 -2.40
CA SER A 264 5.96 -18.74 -1.35
C SER A 264 5.76 -19.99 -0.48
N PRO A 265 6.83 -20.62 0.04
CA PRO A 265 6.74 -21.90 0.75
C PRO A 265 5.71 -21.94 1.89
N GLU A 266 5.60 -20.85 2.65
CA GLU A 266 4.65 -20.68 3.75
C GLU A 266 3.19 -20.52 3.29
N MET A 267 2.99 -20.16 2.03
CA MET A 267 1.69 -19.86 1.44
C MET A 267 1.11 -21.05 0.67
N LEU A 268 1.85 -22.15 0.47
CA LEU A 268 1.41 -23.28 -0.37
C LEU A 268 0.06 -23.89 0.06
N ASN A 269 -0.26 -23.88 1.36
CA ASN A 269 -1.52 -24.42 1.84
C ASN A 269 -2.75 -23.57 1.47
N LEU A 270 -2.58 -22.28 1.11
CA LEU A 270 -3.71 -21.41 0.76
C LEU A 270 -4.52 -21.96 -0.41
N TRP A 271 -3.90 -22.71 -1.31
CA TRP A 271 -4.55 -23.26 -2.50
C TRP A 271 -5.69 -24.22 -2.13
N ASN A 272 -5.57 -24.87 -0.96
CA ASN A 272 -6.58 -25.78 -0.42
C ASN A 272 -7.57 -25.10 0.54
N MET A 273 -7.54 -23.77 0.63
CA MET A 273 -8.28 -23.01 1.63
C MET A 273 -9.12 -21.90 0.97
N THR A 274 -10.29 -21.61 1.52
CA THR A 274 -11.31 -20.77 0.85
C THR A 274 -11.26 -19.29 1.22
N GLN A 275 -10.45 -18.92 2.20
CA GLN A 275 -10.31 -17.56 2.75
C GLN A 275 -9.21 -16.71 2.09
N TRP A 276 -8.64 -17.20 0.98
CA TRP A 276 -7.69 -16.46 0.16
C TRP A 276 -8.20 -16.30 -1.28
N MET A 277 -8.17 -15.07 -1.75
CA MET A 277 -8.26 -14.72 -3.16
C MET A 277 -6.84 -14.57 -3.73
N VAL A 278 -6.56 -15.18 -4.88
CA VAL A 278 -5.28 -15.02 -5.59
C VAL A 278 -5.50 -14.22 -6.86
N ILE A 279 -4.76 -13.13 -7.03
CA ILE A 279 -4.76 -12.29 -8.24
C ILE A 279 -3.42 -12.43 -8.96
N ALA A 280 -3.48 -12.65 -10.27
CA ALA A 280 -2.35 -12.59 -11.19
C ALA A 280 -2.38 -11.30 -12.02
N PRO A 281 -1.23 -10.84 -12.53
CA PRO A 281 -1.19 -9.78 -13.52
C PRO A 281 -2.01 -10.16 -14.76
N GLU A 282 -2.49 -9.15 -15.51
CA GLU A 282 -3.26 -9.41 -16.72
C GLU A 282 -2.46 -10.14 -17.80
N ASP A 283 -1.18 -9.79 -17.96
CA ASP A 283 -0.26 -10.38 -18.94
C ASP A 283 0.31 -11.74 -18.52
N GLY A 284 0.07 -12.17 -17.28
CA GLY A 284 0.59 -13.42 -16.71
C GLY A 284 2.08 -13.40 -16.34
N GLU A 285 2.79 -12.28 -16.56
CA GLU A 285 4.24 -12.19 -16.42
C GLU A 285 4.69 -11.08 -15.45
N SER A 286 4.03 -9.92 -15.47
CA SER A 286 4.42 -8.75 -14.69
C SER A 286 4.28 -8.98 -13.18
N PRO A 287 5.20 -8.44 -12.35
CA PRO A 287 5.09 -8.59 -10.91
C PRO A 287 3.87 -7.84 -10.37
N LEU A 288 3.09 -8.49 -9.51
CA LEU A 288 1.99 -7.87 -8.76
C LEU A 288 2.35 -7.63 -7.29
N GLY A 289 3.21 -8.49 -6.72
CA GLY A 289 3.74 -8.28 -5.38
C GLY A 289 4.49 -6.94 -5.26
N GLY A 290 4.07 -6.11 -4.31
CA GLY A 290 4.68 -4.80 -4.06
C GLY A 290 4.40 -3.76 -5.15
N THR A 291 3.37 -3.92 -5.97
CA THR A 291 3.01 -2.95 -7.01
C THR A 291 1.67 -2.27 -6.73
N PRO A 292 1.52 -0.97 -7.10
CA PRO A 292 0.26 -0.27 -6.97
C PRO A 292 -0.75 -0.78 -8.02
N PRO A 293 -2.06 -0.66 -7.75
CA PRO A 293 -2.64 -0.02 -6.57
C PRO A 293 -2.93 -1.00 -5.41
N LEU A 294 -2.78 -2.31 -5.61
CA LEU A 294 -3.24 -3.31 -4.63
C LEU A 294 -2.21 -3.62 -3.53
N PHE A 295 -0.94 -3.77 -3.88
CA PHE A 295 0.10 -4.25 -2.98
C PHE A 295 1.16 -3.18 -2.68
N GLN A 296 0.91 -1.93 -3.08
CA GLN A 296 1.69 -0.76 -2.71
C GLN A 296 0.81 0.49 -2.80
N GLY A 297 0.98 1.40 -1.83
CA GLY A 297 0.33 2.70 -1.78
C GLY A 297 -1.16 2.65 -1.49
N GLY A 298 -1.75 3.82 -1.26
CA GLY A 298 -3.20 4.04 -1.17
C GLY A 298 -3.89 3.43 0.06
N LEU A 299 -3.90 2.11 0.19
CA LEU A 299 -4.66 1.38 1.20
C LEU A 299 -4.00 1.50 2.59
N VAL A 300 -4.82 1.88 3.57
CA VAL A 300 -4.46 1.97 4.99
C VAL A 300 -5.60 1.38 5.83
N PRO A 301 -5.38 1.06 7.12
CA PRO A 301 -6.49 0.67 7.99
C PRO A 301 -7.58 1.74 8.13
N GLY A 302 -7.16 3.00 8.20
CA GLY A 302 -8.02 4.18 8.28
C GLY A 302 -8.58 4.42 9.68
N PRO A 303 -9.34 5.52 9.86
CA PRO A 303 -9.83 5.94 11.18
C PRO A 303 -10.78 4.95 11.85
N ALA A 304 -10.59 4.75 13.16
CA ALA A 304 -11.60 4.14 14.02
C ALA A 304 -12.79 5.10 14.22
N SER A 305 -13.91 4.59 14.75
CA SER A 305 -15.12 5.40 14.99
C SER A 305 -14.94 6.51 16.03
N SER A 306 -13.94 6.36 16.91
CA SER A 306 -13.52 7.33 17.94
C SER A 306 -12.61 8.45 17.40
N GLU A 307 -12.11 8.33 16.17
CA GLU A 307 -11.07 9.21 15.65
C GLU A 307 -11.58 10.26 14.67
N SER A 308 -10.92 11.42 14.69
CA SER A 308 -11.08 12.47 13.68
C SER A 308 -9.73 12.97 13.20
N LEU A 309 -9.70 13.29 11.90
CA LEU A 309 -8.62 14.01 11.24
C LEU A 309 -8.94 15.52 11.23
N TRP A 310 -8.26 16.29 10.38
CA TRP A 310 -8.37 17.75 10.32
C TRP A 310 -9.72 18.25 9.77
N ASP A 311 -10.43 17.43 8.99
CA ASP A 311 -11.79 17.70 8.52
C ASP A 311 -12.62 16.41 8.33
N ILE A 312 -13.89 16.58 7.95
CA ILE A 312 -14.85 15.50 7.76
C ILE A 312 -14.48 14.60 6.58
N TRP A 313 -13.97 15.15 5.48
CA TRP A 313 -13.64 14.42 4.26
C TRP A 313 -12.41 13.55 4.44
N SER A 314 -11.43 14.04 5.18
CA SER A 314 -10.25 13.30 5.58
C SER A 314 -10.64 12.19 6.55
N THR A 315 -11.50 12.48 7.54
CA THR A 315 -11.94 11.47 8.52
C THR A 315 -12.73 10.34 7.85
N TYR A 316 -13.74 10.63 7.04
CA TYR A 316 -14.56 9.59 6.41
C TYR A 316 -13.92 9.02 5.14
N GLY A 317 -13.29 9.87 4.34
CA GLY A 317 -12.67 9.50 3.07
C GLY A 317 -11.40 8.66 3.25
N ARG A 318 -10.63 8.86 4.32
CA ARG A 318 -9.45 8.00 4.62
C ARG A 318 -9.82 6.61 5.13
N ARG A 319 -11.11 6.30 5.26
CA ARG A 319 -11.60 5.03 5.78
C ARG A 319 -11.98 4.09 4.62
N PRO A 320 -11.07 3.23 4.12
CA PRO A 320 -11.38 2.38 2.98
C PRO A 320 -12.57 1.47 3.30
N LEU A 321 -13.35 1.19 2.26
CA LEU A 321 -14.59 0.44 2.35
C LEU A 321 -14.55 -0.70 1.36
N VAL A 322 -14.87 -1.89 1.83
CA VAL A 322 -15.03 -3.09 1.01
C VAL A 322 -16.51 -3.46 0.96
N MET A 323 -17.07 -3.41 -0.25
CA MET A 323 -18.44 -3.81 -0.56
C MET A 323 -18.43 -5.07 -1.41
N CYS A 324 -19.58 -5.74 -1.52
CA CYS A 324 -19.73 -6.93 -2.36
C CYS A 324 -21.04 -6.97 -3.13
N ARG A 325 -21.11 -7.85 -4.13
CA ARG A 325 -22.36 -8.35 -4.70
C ARG A 325 -22.54 -9.82 -4.37
N LEU A 326 -23.72 -10.17 -3.90
CA LEU A 326 -24.13 -11.55 -3.68
C LEU A 326 -25.02 -12.01 -4.84
N ASN A 327 -24.73 -13.17 -5.43
CA ASN A 327 -25.50 -13.75 -6.55
C ASN A 327 -25.78 -12.76 -7.71
N GLY A 328 -24.80 -11.90 -8.03
CA GLY A 328 -24.95 -10.88 -9.07
C GLY A 328 -25.91 -9.72 -8.75
N GLY A 329 -26.40 -9.63 -7.51
CA GLY A 329 -27.33 -8.59 -7.04
C GLY A 329 -26.70 -7.20 -6.87
N PRO A 330 -27.40 -6.29 -6.17
CA PRO A 330 -26.91 -4.93 -5.93
C PRO A 330 -25.66 -4.92 -5.02
N TRP A 331 -24.97 -3.78 -5.00
CA TRP A 331 -23.86 -3.55 -4.06
C TRP A 331 -24.39 -3.46 -2.64
N VAL A 332 -23.84 -4.28 -1.74
CA VAL A 332 -24.19 -4.35 -0.32
C VAL A 332 -22.91 -4.35 0.53
N ARG A 333 -23.06 -4.12 1.84
CA ARG A 333 -21.96 -4.34 2.80
C ARG A 333 -21.56 -5.82 2.81
N LEU A 334 -20.30 -6.10 3.14
CA LEU A 334 -19.85 -7.48 3.32
C LEU A 334 -20.69 -8.19 4.41
N PRO A 335 -21.05 -9.47 4.22
CA PRO A 335 -21.68 -10.28 5.26
C PRO A 335 -20.81 -10.36 6.51
N VAL A 336 -21.45 -10.33 7.68
CA VAL A 336 -20.75 -10.54 8.94
C VAL A 336 -20.41 -12.03 9.07
N ALA A 337 -19.13 -12.34 9.28
CA ALA A 337 -18.66 -13.69 9.50
C ALA A 337 -17.42 -13.68 10.40
N THR A 338 -17.38 -14.62 11.34
CA THR A 338 -16.38 -14.69 12.42
C THR A 338 -15.75 -16.08 12.47
N GLY A 339 -14.51 -16.17 12.96
CA GLY A 339 -13.79 -17.42 13.09
C GLY A 339 -13.35 -17.96 11.74
N ARG A 340 -13.45 -19.29 11.58
CA ARG A 340 -13.26 -19.95 10.28
C ARG A 340 -14.60 -20.51 9.84
N ASP A 341 -15.03 -20.13 8.65
CA ASP A 341 -16.19 -20.68 7.96
C ASP A 341 -15.88 -20.70 6.47
N ASP A 342 -15.72 -21.91 5.93
CA ASP A 342 -15.25 -22.09 4.57
C ASP A 342 -16.32 -21.74 3.51
N LEU A 343 -17.57 -21.47 3.93
CA LEU A 343 -18.73 -21.18 3.08
C LEU A 343 -19.37 -19.80 3.31
N ALA A 344 -18.86 -19.02 4.28
CA ALA A 344 -19.43 -17.73 4.67
C ALA A 344 -19.61 -16.73 3.50
N LEU A 345 -18.79 -16.85 2.44
CA LEU A 345 -18.79 -15.98 1.26
C LEU A 345 -19.09 -16.76 -0.03
N LYS A 346 -19.74 -17.93 0.05
CA LYS A 346 -20.00 -18.80 -1.13
C LYS A 346 -20.80 -18.11 -2.24
N ASP A 347 -21.68 -17.18 -1.88
CA ASP A 347 -22.57 -16.45 -2.79
C ASP A 347 -21.93 -15.14 -3.30
N LEU A 348 -20.69 -14.84 -2.89
CA LEU A 348 -19.99 -13.62 -3.26
C LEU A 348 -19.52 -13.70 -4.71
N THR A 349 -19.99 -12.76 -5.52
CA THR A 349 -19.69 -12.69 -6.96
C THR A 349 -18.76 -11.56 -7.33
N HIS A 350 -18.76 -10.45 -6.57
CA HIS A 350 -17.90 -9.30 -6.82
C HIS A 350 -17.47 -8.67 -5.50
N ILE A 351 -16.26 -8.11 -5.50
CA ILE A 351 -15.71 -7.28 -4.42
C ILE A 351 -15.45 -5.89 -4.99
N ARG A 352 -15.66 -4.87 -4.18
CA ARG A 352 -15.36 -3.49 -4.51
C ARG A 352 -14.61 -2.84 -3.36
N ILE A 353 -13.41 -2.33 -3.62
CA ILE A 353 -12.54 -1.67 -2.64
C ILE A 353 -12.47 -0.20 -2.98
N TYR A 354 -13.01 0.64 -2.11
CA TYR A 354 -12.89 2.09 -2.17
C TYR A 354 -11.58 2.52 -1.53
N PHE A 355 -10.78 3.28 -2.27
CA PHE A 355 -9.50 3.77 -1.80
C PHE A 355 -9.68 5.01 -0.92
N PRO A 356 -8.74 5.24 0.02
CA PRO A 356 -8.69 6.47 0.81
C PRO A 356 -8.67 7.73 -0.06
N THR A 357 -9.46 8.73 0.33
CA THR A 357 -9.44 10.09 -0.24
C THR A 357 -9.42 11.13 0.87
N HIS A 358 -8.91 12.32 0.54
CA HIS A 358 -8.84 13.49 1.44
C HIS A 358 -9.54 14.71 0.84
N GLN A 359 -9.99 14.59 -0.41
CA GLN A 359 -10.58 15.68 -1.15
C GLN A 359 -12.09 15.71 -0.94
N GLU A 360 -12.62 16.92 -0.82
CA GLU A 360 -14.06 17.13 -0.90
C GLU A 360 -14.54 16.81 -2.33
N PRO A 361 -15.60 16.01 -2.52
CA PRO A 361 -16.03 15.57 -3.86
C PRO A 361 -16.41 16.68 -4.86
N LEU A 362 -16.57 17.92 -4.40
CA LEU A 362 -17.00 19.07 -5.20
C LEU A 362 -16.01 20.25 -5.20
N SER A 363 -14.85 20.11 -4.54
CA SER A 363 -13.80 21.12 -4.59
C SER A 363 -12.96 20.92 -5.86
N ASN A 364 -13.41 21.50 -6.97
CA ASN A 364 -12.56 21.74 -8.15
C ASN A 364 -11.83 23.06 -8.01
#